data_AF-A0A3D4FTX9-F1
#
_entry.id   AF-A0A3D4FTX9-F1
#
_cell.length_a   1.000
_cell.length_b   1.000
_cell.length_c   1.000
_cell.angle_alpha   90.00
_cell.angle_beta   90.00
_cell.angle_gamma   90.00
#
_symmetry.space_group_name_H-M   'P 1'
#
loop_
_entity.id
_entity.type
_entity.pdbx_description
1 polymer ?
#
loop_
_entity_poly.entity_id
_entity_poly.type
_entity_poly.pdbx_seq_one_letter_code
_entity_poly.pdbx_strand_id
1 'polypeptide(L)'
;SKPLLTIASVLALAFLMNYGGMTSTLGLAFAATGSLYPFFSAMLGWTGVFLTGSDTSSNALFGTLQVVTANALGLNPVLTASTNAATGVMGKMISLQSIAVAVAATGMASSQEGRLFRITLKHSIILALFMAGVTMLFAYVLPQFVPQP
;
A
#
# COMPACT_ATOMS: atom_id res chain seq x y z
N SER A 1 -13.98 -2.95 21.67
CA SER A 1 -14.07 -4.37 21.26
C SER A 1 -13.97 -4.57 19.75
N LYS A 2 -14.74 -3.84 18.92
CA LYS A 2 -14.77 -4.03 17.44
C LYS A 2 -13.44 -3.81 16.69
N PRO A 3 -12.61 -2.78 16.98
CA PRO A 3 -11.34 -2.55 16.26
C PRO A 3 -10.29 -3.62 16.55
N LEU A 4 -10.27 -4.12 17.79
CA LEU A 4 -9.38 -5.20 18.24
C LEU A 4 -9.65 -6.49 17.45
N LEU A 5 -10.92 -6.81 17.20
CA LEU A 5 -11.31 -7.95 16.39
C LEU A 5 -10.84 -7.79 14.94
N THR A 6 -11.02 -6.61 14.33
CA THR A 6 -10.58 -6.35 12.96
C THR A 6 -9.05 -6.45 12.82
N ILE A 7 -8.29 -5.87 13.76
CA ILE A 7 -6.82 -5.98 13.77
C ILE A 7 -6.40 -7.44 13.95
N ALA A 8 -7.01 -8.17 14.89
CA ALA A 8 -6.72 -9.58 15.11
C ALA A 8 -7.03 -10.44 13.88
N SER A 9 -8.17 -10.21 13.20
CA SER A 9 -8.55 -10.92 11.99
C SER A 9 -7.62 -10.63 10.82
N VAL A 10 -7.21 -9.37 10.62
CA VAL A 10 -6.27 -9.00 9.55
C VAL A 10 -4.89 -9.59 9.80
N LEU A 11 -4.39 -9.53 11.05
CA LEU A 11 -3.13 -10.18 11.41
C LEU A 11 -3.23 -11.70 11.23
N ALA A 12 -4.32 -12.33 11.68
CA ALA A 12 -4.53 -13.77 11.51
C ALA A 12 -4.55 -14.16 10.03
N LEU A 13 -5.22 -13.37 9.17
CA LEU A 13 -5.21 -13.57 7.73
C LEU A 13 -3.81 -13.40 7.14
N ALA A 14 -3.09 -12.36 7.53
CA ALA A 14 -1.71 -12.13 7.09
C ALA A 14 -0.79 -13.29 7.48
N PHE A 15 -0.87 -13.77 8.73
CA PHE A 15 -0.11 -14.94 9.17
C PHE A 15 -0.51 -16.20 8.40
N LEU A 16 -1.80 -16.42 8.15
CA LEU A 16 -2.28 -17.55 7.36
C LEU A 16 -1.81 -17.48 5.90
N MET A 17 -1.81 -16.30 5.29
CA MET A 17 -1.29 -16.07 3.94
C MET A 17 0.21 -16.26 3.83
N ASN A 18 0.96 -15.93 4.88
CA ASN A 18 2.39 -16.18 4.95
C ASN A 18 2.69 -17.67 5.17
N TYR A 19 2.01 -18.30 6.13
CA TYR A 19 2.19 -19.72 6.45
C TYR A 19 1.75 -20.64 5.30
N GLY A 20 0.64 -20.31 4.64
CA GLY A 20 0.12 -21.05 3.49
C GLY A 20 0.85 -20.79 2.17
N GLY A 21 1.95 -20.04 2.17
CA GLY A 21 2.74 -19.75 0.96
C GLY A 21 2.08 -18.85 -0.07
N MET A 22 0.83 -18.42 0.14
CA MET A 22 0.07 -17.55 -0.77
C MET A 22 0.79 -16.22 -1.02
N THR A 23 1.42 -15.67 0.02
CA THR A 23 2.23 -14.44 -0.07
C THR A 23 3.45 -14.63 -0.97
N SER A 24 4.08 -15.81 -0.91
CA SER A 24 5.22 -16.15 -1.77
C SER A 24 4.78 -16.35 -3.22
N THR A 25 3.68 -17.06 -3.45
CA THR A 25 3.13 -17.26 -4.81
C THR A 25 2.73 -15.95 -5.47
N LEU A 26 2.04 -15.07 -4.74
CA LEU A 26 1.71 -13.73 -5.25
C LEU A 26 2.99 -12.93 -5.50
N GLY A 27 3.97 -13.01 -4.60
CA GLY A 27 5.25 -12.33 -4.77
C GLY A 27 6.01 -12.79 -6.02
N LEU A 28 6.03 -14.10 -6.30
CA LEU A 28 6.60 -14.67 -7.52
C LEU A 28 5.81 -14.27 -8.77
N ALA A 29 4.48 -14.22 -8.68
CA ALA A 29 3.64 -13.74 -9.77
C ALA A 29 3.91 -12.25 -10.09
N PHE A 30 4.13 -11.43 -9.07
CA PHE A 30 4.56 -10.04 -9.26
C PHE A 30 6.03 -9.94 -9.67
N ALA A 31 6.90 -10.87 -9.29
CA ALA A 31 8.26 -10.94 -9.81
C ALA A 31 8.29 -11.13 -11.34
N ALA A 32 7.28 -11.78 -11.91
CA ALA A 32 7.13 -11.88 -13.36
C ALA A 32 6.94 -10.51 -14.07
N THR A 33 6.55 -9.45 -13.34
CA THR A 33 6.52 -8.08 -13.90
C THR A 33 7.92 -7.46 -14.08
N GLY A 34 8.97 -8.10 -13.54
CA GLY A 34 10.37 -7.73 -13.79
C GLY A 34 10.69 -6.29 -13.43
N SER A 35 11.15 -5.51 -14.41
CA SER A 35 11.57 -4.12 -14.19
C SER A 35 10.43 -3.14 -13.87
N LEU A 36 9.18 -3.55 -14.07
CA LEU A 36 8.01 -2.76 -13.70
C LEU A 36 7.58 -2.99 -12.24
N TYR A 37 8.21 -3.93 -11.53
CA TYR A 37 7.83 -4.26 -10.17
C TYR A 37 7.84 -3.06 -9.21
N PRO A 38 8.81 -2.13 -9.22
CA PRO A 38 8.78 -0.97 -8.32
C PRO A 38 7.54 -0.08 -8.51
N PHE A 39 7.00 -0.03 -9.73
CA PHE A 39 5.73 0.66 -10.03
C PHE A 39 4.52 -0.12 -9.49
N PHE A 40 4.47 -1.43 -9.71
CA PHE A 40 3.41 -2.28 -9.16
C PHE A 40 3.44 -2.34 -7.63
N SER A 41 4.62 -2.32 -7.02
CA SER A 41 4.85 -2.23 -5.59
C SER A 41 4.17 -1.00 -5.00
N ALA A 42 4.29 0.16 -5.66
CA ALA A 42 3.63 1.39 -5.27
C ALA A 42 2.09 1.32 -5.42
N MET A 43 1.60 0.70 -6.49
CA MET A 43 0.16 0.49 -6.68
C MET A 43 -0.43 -0.51 -5.66
N LEU A 44 0.33 -1.53 -5.28
CA LEU A 44 -0.05 -2.49 -4.25
C LEU A 44 -0.17 -1.82 -2.87
N GLY A 45 0.76 -0.94 -2.49
CA GLY A 45 0.66 -0.17 -1.25
C GLY A 45 -0.55 0.77 -1.24
N TRP A 46 -0.76 1.49 -2.35
CA TRP A 46 -1.92 2.38 -2.52
C TRP A 46 -3.26 1.64 -2.42
N THR A 47 -3.44 0.55 -3.19
CA THR A 47 -4.67 -0.26 -3.16
C THR A 47 -4.88 -0.96 -1.82
N GLY A 48 -3.80 -1.42 -1.20
CA GLY A 48 -3.84 -2.10 0.10
C GLY A 48 -4.36 -1.19 1.21
N VAL A 49 -3.89 0.06 1.30
CA VAL A 49 -4.39 1.01 2.30
C VAL A 49 -5.75 1.59 1.93
N PHE A 50 -6.04 1.77 0.64
CA PHE A 50 -7.39 2.15 0.21
C PHE A 50 -8.45 1.14 0.69
N LEU A 51 -8.19 -0.16 0.52
CA LEU A 51 -9.12 -1.21 0.92
C LEU A 51 -9.18 -1.42 2.43
N THR A 52 -8.02 -1.39 3.11
CA THR A 52 -7.95 -1.67 4.56
C THR A 52 -8.22 -0.45 5.43
N GLY A 53 -8.09 0.77 4.90
CA GLY A 53 -8.22 2.02 5.62
C GLY A 53 -7.10 2.31 6.63
N SER A 54 -6.06 1.45 6.71
CA SER A 54 -4.98 1.60 7.69
C SER A 54 -3.65 1.04 7.18
N ASP A 55 -2.61 1.86 7.36
CA ASP A 55 -1.24 1.54 6.95
C ASP A 55 -0.71 0.31 7.71
N THR A 56 -1.07 0.16 8.99
CA THR A 56 -0.62 -1.00 9.80
C THR A 56 -1.22 -2.30 9.28
N SER A 57 -2.52 -2.34 8.98
CA SER A 57 -3.17 -3.53 8.45
C SER A 57 -2.69 -3.88 7.04
N SER A 58 -2.52 -2.87 6.19
CA SER A 58 -1.99 -3.09 4.85
C SER A 58 -0.54 -3.57 4.88
N ASN A 59 0.29 -3.03 5.76
CA ASN A 59 1.67 -3.49 5.91
C ASN A 59 1.76 -4.90 6.50
N ALA A 60 0.86 -5.27 7.40
CA ALA A 60 0.78 -6.65 7.87
C ALA A 60 0.41 -7.63 6.75
N LEU A 61 -0.53 -7.25 5.88
CA LEU A 61 -1.01 -8.10 4.77
C LEU A 61 -0.01 -8.20 3.61
N PHE A 62 0.54 -7.07 3.17
CA PHE A 62 1.32 -6.98 1.93
C PHE A 62 2.80 -6.64 2.16
N GLY A 63 3.22 -6.24 3.35
CA GLY A 63 4.62 -5.90 3.63
C GLY A 63 5.55 -7.10 3.41
N THR A 64 5.17 -8.28 3.90
CA THR A 64 5.96 -9.50 3.65
C THR A 64 5.99 -9.88 2.17
N LEU A 65 4.89 -9.69 1.44
CA LEU A 65 4.84 -9.90 -0.01
C LEU A 65 5.87 -9.02 -0.73
N GLN A 66 5.93 -7.75 -0.36
CA GLN A 66 6.85 -6.76 -0.95
C GLN A 66 8.31 -7.15 -0.72
N VAL A 67 8.63 -7.64 0.49
CA VAL A 67 9.97 -8.10 0.85
C VAL A 67 10.34 -9.39 0.12
N VAL A 68 9.45 -10.38 0.07
CA VAL A 68 9.71 -11.66 -0.63
C VAL A 68 9.94 -11.42 -2.12
N THR A 69 9.11 -10.58 -2.74
CA THR A 69 9.26 -10.26 -4.17
C THR A 69 10.53 -9.48 -4.46
N ALA A 70 10.90 -8.53 -3.58
CA ALA A 70 12.15 -7.78 -3.72
C ALA A 70 13.37 -8.71 -3.70
N ASN A 71 13.41 -9.66 -2.76
CA ASN A 71 14.47 -10.66 -2.71
C ASN A 71 14.50 -11.54 -3.96
N ALA A 72 13.33 -11.95 -4.47
CA ALA A 72 13.24 -12.74 -5.71
C ALA A 72 13.74 -11.97 -6.95
N LEU A 73 13.61 -10.65 -6.96
CA LEU A 73 14.04 -9.77 -8.05
C LEU A 73 15.45 -9.16 -7.86
N GLY A 74 16.11 -9.43 -6.73
CA GLY A 74 17.38 -8.77 -6.38
C GLY A 74 17.25 -7.26 -6.12
N LEU A 75 16.05 -6.79 -5.77
CA LEU A 75 15.77 -5.40 -5.38
C LEU A 75 15.93 -5.23 -3.87
N ASN A 76 16.19 -3.99 -3.43
CA ASN A 76 16.33 -3.71 -2.01
C ASN A 76 14.98 -3.89 -1.27
N PRO A 77 14.87 -4.83 -0.30
CA PRO A 77 13.63 -5.07 0.43
C PRO A 77 13.19 -3.88 1.29
N VAL A 78 14.13 -3.04 1.74
CA VAL A 78 13.83 -1.80 2.47
C VAL A 78 13.12 -0.81 1.56
N LEU A 79 13.51 -0.72 0.28
CA LEU A 79 12.86 0.17 -0.69
C LEU A 79 11.41 -0.23 -0.93
N THR A 80 11.14 -1.52 -1.13
CA THR A 80 9.80 -2.01 -1.46
C THR A 80 8.87 -1.98 -0.24
N ALA A 81 9.38 -2.29 0.95
CA ALA A 81 8.64 -2.13 2.20
C ALA A 81 8.34 -0.65 2.51
N SER A 82 9.31 0.24 2.31
CA SER A 82 9.13 1.69 2.48
C SER A 82 8.16 2.26 1.46
N THR A 83 8.23 1.79 0.21
CA THR A 83 7.28 2.15 -0.86
C THR A 83 5.86 1.75 -0.48
N ASN A 84 5.66 0.54 0.05
CA ASN A 84 4.35 0.06 0.49
C ASN A 84 3.72 1.02 1.53
N ALA A 85 4.51 1.44 2.54
CA ALA A 85 4.05 2.39 3.55
C ALA A 85 3.80 3.80 2.96
N ALA A 86 4.74 4.33 2.17
CA ALA A 86 4.67 5.69 1.64
C ALA A 86 3.51 5.88 0.64
N THR A 87 3.27 4.90 -0.22
CA THR A 87 2.15 4.90 -1.16
C THR A 87 0.82 4.57 -0.49
N GLY A 88 0.88 3.81 0.61
CA GLY A 88 -0.24 3.56 1.51
C GLY A 88 -0.89 4.84 2.03
N VAL A 89 -0.09 5.83 2.47
CA VAL A 89 -0.59 7.13 2.92
C VAL A 89 -1.43 7.82 1.85
N MET A 90 -1.05 7.68 0.57
CA MET A 90 -1.82 8.24 -0.55
C MET A 90 -3.15 7.51 -0.75
N GLY A 91 -3.20 6.20 -0.53
CA GLY A 91 -4.42 5.40 -0.55
C GLY A 91 -5.35 5.69 0.63
N LYS A 92 -4.79 6.08 1.78
CA LYS A 92 -5.57 6.44 2.98
C LYS A 92 -6.51 7.61 2.74
N MET A 93 -6.09 8.61 1.95
CA MET A 93 -6.88 9.79 1.61
C MET A 93 -8.24 9.48 0.98
N ILE A 94 -8.35 8.33 0.31
CA ILE A 94 -9.58 7.88 -0.36
C ILE A 94 -10.26 6.73 0.38
N SER A 95 -9.72 6.29 1.52
CA SER A 95 -10.35 5.27 2.33
C SER A 95 -11.69 5.77 2.87
N LEU A 96 -12.70 4.88 2.90
CA LEU A 96 -14.01 5.20 3.45
C LEU A 96 -13.92 5.76 4.87
N GLN A 97 -12.99 5.24 5.67
CA GLN A 97 -12.76 5.72 7.03
C GLN A 97 -12.27 7.17 7.06
N SER A 98 -11.27 7.53 6.25
CA SER A 98 -10.77 8.91 6.21
C SER A 98 -11.78 9.89 5.62
N ILE A 99 -12.55 9.47 4.62
CA ILE A 99 -13.61 10.29 4.03
C ILE A 99 -14.74 10.52 5.05
N ALA A 100 -15.18 9.49 5.76
CA ALA A 100 -16.22 9.62 6.80
C ALA A 100 -15.78 10.58 7.92
N VAL A 101 -14.52 10.50 8.36
CA VAL A 101 -13.96 11.43 9.36
C VAL A 101 -13.89 12.85 8.80
N ALA A 102 -13.49 13.04 7.55
CA ALA A 102 -13.42 14.35 6.92
C ALA A 102 -14.82 15.00 6.78
N VAL A 103 -15.85 14.23 6.40
CA VAL A 103 -17.24 14.71 6.34
C VAL A 103 -17.74 15.12 7.72
N ALA A 104 -17.48 14.29 8.75
CA ALA A 104 -17.85 14.62 10.13
C ALA A 104 -17.13 15.88 10.65
N ALA A 105 -15.84 16.04 10.35
CA ALA A 105 -15.04 17.18 10.81
C ALA A 105 -15.37 18.49 10.09
N THR A 106 -15.79 18.42 8.83
CA THR A 106 -16.12 19.60 7.99
C THR A 106 -17.59 20.02 8.09
N GLY A 107 -18.42 19.26 8.82
CA GLY A 107 -19.86 19.55 8.97
C GLY A 107 -20.65 19.38 7.67
N MET A 108 -20.10 18.65 6.69
CA MET A 108 -20.75 18.40 5.40
C MET A 108 -21.91 17.42 5.57
N ALA A 109 -22.99 17.61 4.81
CA ALA A 109 -24.08 16.64 4.77
C ALA A 109 -23.58 15.30 4.19
N SER A 110 -24.04 14.17 4.73
CA SER A 110 -23.63 12.83 4.27
C SER A 110 -23.88 12.60 2.77
N SER A 111 -24.81 13.34 2.16
CA SER A 111 -25.07 13.32 0.71
C SER A 111 -23.91 13.88 -0.13
N GLN A 112 -22.96 14.61 0.47
CA GLN A 112 -21.79 15.19 -0.20
C GLN A 112 -20.53 14.33 -0.09
N GLU A 113 -20.59 13.18 0.59
CA GLU A 113 -19.48 12.22 0.73
C GLU A 113 -18.93 11.80 -0.64
N GLY A 114 -19.82 11.51 -1.60
CA GLY A 114 -19.45 11.15 -2.97
C GLY A 114 -18.76 12.28 -3.73
N ARG A 115 -19.10 13.55 -3.46
CA ARG A 115 -18.42 14.70 -4.07
C ARG A 115 -16.99 14.84 -3.53
N LEU A 116 -16.83 14.67 -2.22
CA LEU A 116 -15.52 14.70 -1.57
C LEU A 116 -14.64 13.56 -2.08
N PHE A 117 -15.16 12.33 -2.11
CA PHE A 117 -14.47 11.16 -2.65
C PHE A 117 -14.00 11.38 -4.09
N ARG A 118 -14.85 11.95 -4.97
CA ARG A 118 -14.49 12.15 -6.38
C ARG A 118 -13.37 13.17 -6.57
N ILE A 119 -13.26 14.15 -5.68
CA ILE A 119 -12.17 15.14 -5.69
C ILE A 119 -10.89 14.51 -5.12
N THR A 120 -10.97 13.85 -3.96
CA THR A 120 -9.80 13.23 -3.33
C THR A 120 -9.26 12.07 -4.14
N LEU A 121 -10.11 11.33 -4.86
CA LEU A 121 -9.71 10.25 -5.77
C LEU A 121 -8.75 10.73 -6.86
N LYS A 122 -9.04 11.87 -7.49
CA LYS A 122 -8.16 12.45 -8.51
C LYS A 122 -6.79 12.79 -7.94
N HIS A 123 -6.76 13.45 -6.78
CA HIS A 123 -5.52 13.83 -6.11
C HIS A 123 -4.72 12.60 -5.68
N SER A 124 -5.40 11.60 -5.11
CA SER A 124 -4.80 10.35 -4.66
C SER A 124 -4.17 9.56 -5.81
N ILE A 125 -4.83 9.46 -6.97
CA ILE A 125 -4.27 8.79 -8.15
C ILE A 125 -3.04 9.52 -8.67
N ILE A 126 -3.08 10.86 -8.77
CA ILE A 126 -1.93 11.65 -9.23
C ILE A 126 -0.73 11.45 -8.30
N LEU A 127 -0.96 11.50 -6.99
CA LEU A 127 0.10 11.30 -5.99
C LEU A 127 0.60 9.85 -5.97
N ALA A 128 -0.26 8.87 -6.20
CA ALA A 128 0.12 7.47 -6.28
C ALA A 128 1.01 7.21 -7.51
N LEU A 129 0.68 7.77 -8.67
CA LEU A 129 1.51 7.70 -9.88
C LEU A 129 2.84 8.44 -9.71
N PHE A 130 2.82 9.60 -9.07
CA PHE A 130 4.04 10.34 -8.74
C PHE A 130 4.96 9.50 -7.83
N MET A 131 4.41 8.92 -6.76
CA MET A 131 5.17 8.04 -5.86
C MET A 131 5.68 6.78 -6.56
N ALA A 132 4.92 6.21 -7.49
CA ALA A 132 5.40 5.08 -8.30
C ALA A 132 6.59 5.47 -9.18
N GLY A 133 6.58 6.68 -9.75
CA GLY A 133 7.73 7.25 -10.46
C GLY A 133 8.94 7.48 -9.55
N VAL A 134 8.71 7.99 -8.34
CA VAL A 134 9.77 8.16 -7.32
C VAL A 134 10.36 6.80 -6.93
N THR A 135 9.54 5.78 -6.69
CA THR A 135 10.03 4.44 -6.38
C THR A 135 10.87 3.86 -7.52
N MET A 136 10.44 4.03 -8.78
CA MET A 136 11.26 3.63 -9.94
C MET A 136 12.59 4.38 -10.00
N LEU A 137 12.60 5.68 -9.69
CA LEU A 137 13.82 6.48 -9.65
C LEU A 137 14.80 5.95 -8.60
N PHE A 138 14.33 5.65 -7.38
CA PHE A 138 15.16 5.06 -6.33
C PHE A 138 15.59 3.62 -6.61
N ALA A 139 14.79 2.85 -7.35
CA ALA A 139 15.12 1.48 -7.72
C ALA A 139 16.23 1.41 -8.80
N TYR A 140 16.22 2.31 -9.79
CA TYR A 140 17.10 2.21 -10.97
C TYR A 140 18.16 3.31 -11.09
N VAL A 141 17.87 4.53 -10.66
CA VAL A 141 18.75 5.70 -10.90
C VAL A 141 19.55 6.07 -9.66
N LEU A 142 18.94 5.93 -8.48
CA LEU A 142 19.52 6.34 -7.21
C LEU A 142 19.57 5.22 -6.13
N PRO A 143 20.00 3.99 -6.46
CA PRO A 143 20.06 2.90 -5.47
C PRO A 143 21.00 3.20 -4.29
N GLN A 144 21.98 4.09 -4.47
CA GLN A 144 22.93 4.52 -3.44
C GLN A 144 22.32 5.33 -2.28
N PHE A 145 21.13 5.91 -2.46
CA PHE A 145 20.43 6.64 -1.39
C PHE A 145 19.47 5.76 -0.60
N VAL A 146 19.26 4.52 -1.04
CA VAL A 146 18.43 3.56 -0.32
C VAL A 146 19.28 2.88 0.75
N PRO A 147 18.86 2.90 2.03
CA PRO A 147 19.58 2.19 3.09
C PRO A 147 19.72 0.71 2.72
N GLN A 148 20.95 0.19 2.77
CA GLN A 148 21.18 -1.24 2.61
C GLN A 148 20.80 -1.95 3.92
N PRO A 149 20.14 -3.12 3.84
CA PRO A 149 19.77 -3.90 5.01
C PRO A 149 20.98 -4.41 5.79
#